data_AF-A0A6G0W0E7-F1
#
_entry.id   AF-A0A6G0W0E7-F1
#
_cell.length_a   1.000
_cell.length_b   1.000
_cell.length_c   1.000
_cell.angle_alpha   90.00
_cell.angle_beta   90.00
_cell.angle_gamma   90.00
#
_symmetry.space_group_name_H-M   'P 1'
#
loop_
_entity.id
_entity.type
_entity.pdbx_description
1 polymer ?
#
loop_
_entity_poly.entity_id
_entity_poly.type
_entity_poly.pdbx_seq_one_letter_code
_entity_poly.pdbx_strand_id
1 'polypeptide(L)'
;KEGNEVQVIQRHNHEPNENEVTKINFKNILKRRSENEIGSLNQIYEEENAVAHYSWKTAENLMRSCRKRSLPSLSNTLRELADQFKLNLLNRYQAGGELIFKAAVKEHCRRDWP
;
A
#
# COMPACT_ATOMS: atom_id res chain seq x y z
N LYS A 1 3.50 58.62 36.01
CA LYS A 1 4.51 57.84 35.26
C LYS A 1 3.90 56.46 35.03
N GLU A 2 3.13 56.31 33.96
CA GLU A 2 2.57 55.02 33.56
C GLU A 2 3.58 54.37 32.62
N GLY A 3 4.15 53.24 33.04
CA GLY A 3 5.03 52.42 32.22
C GLY A 3 4.19 51.47 31.38
N ASN A 4 4.13 51.71 30.07
CA ASN A 4 3.54 50.76 29.13
C ASN A 4 4.48 49.55 28.99
N GLU A 5 4.05 48.41 29.53
CA GLU A 5 4.69 47.13 29.35
C GLU A 5 4.34 46.60 27.95
N VAL A 6 5.27 46.75 27.00
CA VAL A 6 5.11 46.24 25.64
C VAL A 6 5.29 44.72 25.68
N GLN A 7 4.19 43.98 25.66
CA GLN A 7 4.24 42.53 25.46
C GLN A 7 4.65 42.23 24.01
N VAL A 8 5.88 41.77 23.84
CA VAL A 8 6.39 41.25 22.57
C VAL A 8 5.74 39.88 22.34
N ILE A 9 4.70 39.84 21.51
CA ILE A 9 4.09 38.59 21.06
C ILE A 9 5.09 37.90 20.13
N GLN A 10 5.85 36.93 20.66
CA GLN A 10 6.72 36.08 19.87
C GLN A 10 5.86 35.17 19.00
N ARG A 11 5.69 35.53 17.72
CA ARG A 11 5.01 34.67 16.75
C ARG A 11 5.94 33.49 16.44
N HIS A 12 5.53 32.29 16.81
CA HIS A 12 6.22 31.07 16.41
C HIS A 12 5.99 30.85 14.92
N ASN A 13 7.08 30.73 14.13
CA ASN A 13 6.98 30.44 12.71
C ASN A 13 6.43 29.02 12.53
N HIS A 14 5.25 28.89 11.93
CA HIS A 14 4.61 27.60 11.63
C HIS A 14 4.90 27.10 10.21
N GLU A 15 5.88 27.68 9.52
CA GLU A 15 6.22 27.25 8.18
C GLU A 15 6.75 25.82 8.20
N PRO A 16 6.09 24.88 7.50
CA PRO A 16 6.51 23.49 7.50
C PRO A 16 7.86 23.40 6.81
N ASN A 17 8.80 22.73 7.47
CA ASN A 17 10.14 22.48 6.93
C ASN A 17 9.99 21.78 5.57
N GLU A 18 10.54 22.36 4.50
CA GLU A 18 10.46 21.81 3.14
C GLU A 18 10.94 20.35 3.07
N ASN A 19 11.92 19.98 3.91
CA ASN A 19 12.41 18.62 4.04
C ASN A 19 11.35 17.67 4.63
N GLU A 20 10.53 18.14 5.59
CA GLU A 20 9.45 17.35 6.16
C GLU A 20 8.32 17.14 5.15
N VAL A 21 7.96 18.20 4.40
CA VAL A 21 6.95 18.11 3.33
C VAL A 21 7.40 17.12 2.25
N THR A 22 8.66 17.22 1.83
CA THR A 22 9.26 16.32 0.83
C THR A 22 9.24 14.86 1.30
N LYS A 23 9.60 14.63 2.57
CA LYS A 23 9.57 13.30 3.19
C LYS A 23 8.16 12.74 3.32
N ILE A 24 7.17 13.58 3.65
CA ILE A 24 5.76 13.18 3.72
C ILE A 24 5.25 12.77 2.34
N ASN A 25 5.54 13.58 1.32
CA ASN A 25 5.15 13.30 -0.06
C ASN A 25 5.77 11.99 -0.55
N PHE A 26 7.07 11.79 -0.32
CA PHE A 26 7.76 10.54 -0.64
C PHE A 26 7.09 9.34 0.02
N LYS A 27 6.78 9.41 1.33
CA LYS A 27 6.08 8.32 2.03
C LYS A 27 4.69 8.06 1.44
N ASN A 28 3.96 9.07 1.02
CA ASN A 28 2.64 8.91 0.43
C ASN A 28 2.70 8.22 -0.94
N ILE A 29 3.70 8.55 -1.75
CA ILE A 29 3.96 7.87 -3.02
C ILE A 29 4.27 6.38 -2.77
N LEU A 30 5.22 6.09 -1.87
CA LEU A 30 5.57 4.70 -1.54
C LEU A 30 4.36 3.89 -1.06
N LYS A 31 3.50 4.46 -0.20
CA LYS A 31 2.27 3.79 0.26
C LYS A 31 1.36 3.47 -0.93
N ARG A 32 1.04 4.47 -1.74
CA ARG A 32 0.11 4.33 -2.88
C ARG A 32 0.61 3.31 -3.89
N ARG A 33 1.88 3.39 -4.29
CA ARG A 33 2.48 2.47 -5.25
C ARG A 33 2.55 1.06 -4.68
N SER A 34 2.92 0.91 -3.41
CA SER A 34 2.95 -0.41 -2.77
C SER A 34 1.59 -1.09 -2.70
N GLU A 35 0.53 -0.34 -2.44
CA GLU A 35 -0.83 -0.91 -2.33
C GLU A 35 -1.39 -1.39 -3.66
N ASN A 36 -0.99 -0.75 -4.78
CA ASN A 36 -1.57 -0.95 -6.10
C ASN A 36 -0.67 -1.74 -7.06
N GLU A 37 0.65 -1.69 -6.89
CA GLU A 37 1.62 -2.36 -7.78
C GLU A 37 2.10 -3.68 -7.18
N ILE A 38 2.31 -4.66 -8.07
CA ILE A 38 2.79 -6.01 -7.72
C ILE A 38 4.33 -6.10 -7.88
N GLY A 39 4.97 -5.10 -8.49
CA GLY A 39 6.41 -5.08 -8.81
C GLY A 39 7.35 -5.14 -7.59
N SER A 40 8.67 -5.19 -7.80
CA SER A 40 9.62 -5.24 -6.68
C SER A 40 9.55 -3.96 -5.83
N LEU A 41 9.51 -4.12 -4.51
CA LEU A 41 9.57 -2.98 -3.57
C LEU A 41 10.85 -2.17 -3.75
N ASN A 42 11.95 -2.83 -4.11
CA ASN A 42 13.23 -2.17 -4.31
C ASN A 42 13.19 -1.26 -5.55
N GLN A 43 12.54 -1.72 -6.63
CA GLN A 43 12.37 -0.90 -7.83
C GLN A 43 11.51 0.33 -7.55
N ILE A 44 10.36 0.16 -6.89
CA ILE A 44 9.49 1.28 -6.48
C ILE A 44 10.25 2.29 -5.62
N TYR A 45 11.14 1.82 -4.74
CA TYR A 45 11.93 2.72 -3.91
C TYR A 45 13.00 3.46 -4.71
N GLU A 46 13.84 2.76 -5.48
CA GLU A 46 14.92 3.38 -6.25
C GLU A 46 14.42 4.41 -7.26
N GLU A 47 13.26 4.16 -7.89
CA GLU A 47 12.61 5.11 -8.81
C GLU A 47 12.23 6.44 -8.13
N GLU A 48 11.89 6.40 -6.83
CA GLU A 48 11.42 7.56 -6.07
C GLU A 48 12.54 8.17 -5.18
N ASN A 49 13.58 7.39 -4.85
CA ASN A 49 14.61 7.70 -3.85
C ASN A 49 15.53 8.85 -4.26
N ALA A 50 15.40 9.38 -5.48
CA ALA A 50 16.15 10.55 -5.93
C ALA A 50 15.91 11.82 -5.09
N VAL A 51 14.86 11.86 -4.24
CA VAL A 51 14.37 13.10 -3.63
C VAL A 51 14.41 13.10 -2.08
N ALA A 52 14.53 11.94 -1.43
CA ALA A 52 14.40 11.85 0.03
C ALA A 52 15.54 11.08 0.68
N HIS A 53 16.20 11.68 1.69
CA HIS A 53 17.09 10.98 2.63
C HIS A 53 16.30 10.05 3.57
N TYR A 54 15.49 9.17 2.99
CA TYR A 54 14.74 8.15 3.70
C TYR A 54 15.51 6.84 3.63
N SER A 55 15.51 6.04 4.69
CA SER A 55 16.26 4.79 4.66
C SER A 55 15.46 3.68 3.97
N TRP A 56 16.14 2.89 3.14
CA TRP A 56 15.54 1.72 2.47
C TRP A 56 14.84 0.79 3.46
N LYS A 57 15.45 0.46 4.60
CA LYS A 57 14.85 -0.45 5.59
C LYS A 57 13.52 0.06 6.15
N THR A 58 13.40 1.37 6.37
CA THR A 58 12.15 1.94 6.87
C THR A 58 11.10 2.03 5.75
N ALA A 59 11.52 2.34 4.51
CA ALA A 59 10.64 2.27 3.34
C ALA A 59 10.12 0.86 3.12
N GLU A 60 11.00 -0.13 3.09
CA GLU A 60 10.68 -1.54 2.89
C GLU A 60 9.61 -2.00 3.89
N ASN A 61 9.79 -1.73 5.18
CA ASN A 61 8.83 -2.10 6.21
C ASN A 61 7.46 -1.42 6.04
N LEU A 62 7.47 -0.12 5.70
CA LEU A 62 6.25 0.63 5.40
C LEU A 62 5.50 0.03 4.22
N MET A 63 6.22 -0.20 3.12
CA MET A 63 5.70 -0.70 1.86
C MET A 63 5.17 -2.14 1.97
N ARG A 64 5.88 -3.02 2.69
CA ARG A 64 5.42 -4.37 3.03
C ARG A 64 4.12 -4.35 3.83
N SER A 65 4.03 -3.45 4.81
CA SER A 65 2.82 -3.31 5.65
C SER A 65 1.62 -2.82 4.83
N CYS A 66 1.85 -1.85 3.94
CA CYS A 66 0.85 -1.36 2.99
C CYS A 66 0.36 -2.47 2.06
N ARG A 67 1.28 -3.23 1.44
CA ARG A 67 0.93 -4.41 0.63
C ARG A 67 0.11 -5.43 1.38
N LYS A 68 0.53 -5.77 2.60
CA LYS A 68 -0.19 -6.75 3.44
C LYS A 68 -1.61 -6.28 3.74
N ARG A 69 -1.78 -4.98 4.03
CA ARG A 69 -3.10 -4.39 4.31
C ARG A 69 -3.97 -4.25 3.06
N SER A 70 -3.38 -4.13 1.87
CA SER A 70 -4.14 -4.07 0.62
C SER A 70 -4.56 -5.46 0.12
N LEU A 71 -4.08 -6.55 0.72
CA LEU A 71 -4.58 -7.92 0.44
C LEU A 71 -6.09 -8.01 0.74
N PRO A 72 -6.86 -8.85 0.05
CA PRO A 72 -8.26 -9.01 0.34
C PRO A 72 -8.33 -9.70 1.70
N SER A 73 -9.33 -9.37 2.50
CA SER A 73 -9.67 -10.29 3.58
C SER A 73 -9.95 -11.64 2.94
N LEU A 74 -9.41 -12.70 3.55
CA LEU A 74 -9.82 -14.05 3.18
C LEU A 74 -11.35 -14.08 3.34
N SER A 75 -12.04 -14.42 2.25
CA SER A 75 -13.49 -14.55 2.24
C SER A 75 -13.92 -15.56 3.30
N ASN A 76 -14.98 -15.24 4.06
CA ASN A 76 -15.48 -16.12 5.11
C ASN A 76 -16.18 -17.35 4.53
N THR A 77 -16.60 -17.27 3.27
CA THR A 77 -17.29 -18.34 2.57
C THR A 77 -16.69 -18.63 1.20
N LEU A 78 -16.86 -19.86 0.71
CA LEU A 78 -16.48 -20.25 -0.66
C LEU A 78 -17.25 -19.46 -1.73
N ARG A 79 -18.46 -18.99 -1.41
CA ARG A 79 -19.29 -18.19 -2.32
C ARG A 79 -18.65 -16.83 -2.58
N GLU A 80 -18.25 -16.14 -1.52
CA GLU A 80 -17.52 -14.87 -1.59
C GLU A 80 -16.18 -15.03 -2.33
N LEU A 81 -15.46 -16.13 -2.11
CA LEU A 81 -14.25 -16.43 -2.86
C LEU A 81 -14.55 -16.56 -4.37
N ALA A 82 -15.60 -17.31 -4.73
CA ALA A 82 -16.01 -17.50 -6.11
C ALA A 82 -16.42 -16.18 -6.79
N ASP A 83 -17.06 -15.28 -6.04
CA ASP A 83 -17.41 -13.95 -6.55
C ASP A 83 -16.17 -13.07 -6.74
N GLN A 84 -15.18 -13.14 -5.83
CA GLN A 84 -13.87 -12.48 -6.01
C GLN A 84 -13.10 -13.00 -7.23
N PHE A 85 -13.19 -14.30 -7.52
CA PHE A 85 -12.66 -14.91 -8.74
C PHE A 85 -13.34 -14.34 -9.99
N LYS A 86 -14.67 -14.32 -10.04
CA LYS A 86 -15.43 -13.78 -11.18
C LYS A 86 -15.14 -12.30 -11.44
N LEU A 87 -14.90 -11.54 -10.38
CA LEU A 87 -14.58 -10.11 -10.45
C LEU A 87 -13.10 -9.84 -10.76
N ASN A 88 -12.27 -10.86 -11.02
CA ASN A 88 -10.84 -10.75 -11.31
C ASN A 88 -10.01 -10.04 -10.20
N LEU A 89 -10.56 -9.93 -8.99
CA LEU A 89 -9.91 -9.24 -7.87
C LEU A 89 -8.71 -10.00 -7.32
N LEU A 90 -8.61 -11.30 -7.65
CA LEU A 90 -7.55 -12.19 -7.20
C LEU A 90 -6.34 -12.22 -8.15
N ASN A 91 -6.46 -11.65 -9.36
CA ASN A 91 -5.35 -11.66 -10.35
C ASN A 91 -4.12 -10.90 -9.88
N ARG A 92 -4.28 -9.99 -8.92
CA ARG A 92 -3.16 -9.28 -8.30
C ARG A 92 -2.34 -10.14 -7.31
N TYR A 93 -2.78 -11.37 -7.02
CA TYR A 93 -2.06 -12.35 -6.21
C TYR A 93 -1.45 -13.41 -7.11
N GLN A 94 -0.41 -13.00 -7.84
CA GLN A 94 0.44 -13.90 -8.59
C GLN A 94 1.79 -14.03 -7.88
N ALA A 95 2.29 -15.25 -7.78
CA ALA A 95 3.66 -15.53 -7.38
C ALA A 95 4.38 -16.14 -8.58
N GLY A 96 5.49 -15.54 -9.00
CA GLY A 96 6.27 -16.07 -10.13
C GLY A 96 5.53 -16.11 -11.48
N GLY A 97 4.54 -15.24 -11.68
CA GLY A 97 3.69 -15.22 -12.89
C GLY A 97 2.55 -16.24 -12.88
N GLU A 98 2.39 -17.00 -11.79
CA GLU A 98 1.31 -17.96 -11.62
C GLU A 98 0.28 -17.45 -10.61
N LEU A 99 -1.01 -17.57 -10.96
CA LEU A 99 -2.11 -17.25 -10.05
C LEU A 99 -2.07 -18.20 -8.85
N ILE A 100 -1.95 -17.62 -7.65
CA ILE A 100 -1.96 -18.38 -6.39
C ILE A 100 -3.34 -19.03 -6.18
N PHE A 101 -4.39 -18.32 -6.57
CA PHE A 101 -5.76 -18.79 -6.49
C PHE A 101 -6.18 -19.34 -7.85
N LYS A 102 -6.40 -20.65 -7.93
CA LYS A 102 -6.97 -21.32 -9.10
C LYS A 102 -8.31 -21.92 -8.75
N ALA A 103 -9.33 -21.63 -9.56
CA ALA A 103 -10.63 -22.28 -9.43
C ALA A 103 -10.49 -23.75 -9.86
N ALA A 104 -10.59 -24.68 -8.91
CA ALA A 104 -10.72 -26.10 -9.24
C ALA A 104 -12.19 -26.39 -9.57
N VAL A 105 -12.57 -26.29 -10.84
CA VAL A 105 -13.84 -26.84 -11.29
C VAL A 105 -13.64 -28.35 -11.38
N LYS A 106 -14.05 -29.07 -10.34
CA LYS A 106 -14.24 -30.52 -10.46
C LYS A 106 -15.47 -30.68 -11.34
N GLU A 107 -15.27 -30.93 -12.63
CA GLU A 107 -16.27 -31.54 -13.50
C GLU A 107 -16.76 -32.79 -12.77
N HIS A 108 -17.93 -32.68 -12.12
CA HIS A 108 -18.63 -33.84 -11.62
C HIS A 108 -19.17 -34.51 -12.88
N CYS A 109 -18.35 -35.35 -13.51
CA CYS A 109 -18.83 -36.27 -14.53
C CYS A 109 -19.91 -37.12 -13.85
N ARG A 110 -21.18 -36.71 -14.01
CA ARG A 110 -22.34 -37.55 -13.83
C ARG A 110 -22.13 -38.76 -14.75
N ARG A 111 -21.63 -39.84 -14.19
CA ARG A 111 -21.74 -41.17 -14.76
C ARG A 111 -22.92 -41.88 -14.09
N ASP A 112 -24.10 -41.35 -14.37
CA ASP A 112 -25.38 -42.05 -14.43
C ASP A 112 -25.89 -41.67 -15.83
N TRP A 113 -26.11 -42.52 -16.83
CA TRP A 113 -26.90 -43.77 -16.95
C TRP A 113 -26.88 -44.12 -18.49
N PRO A 114 -27.16 -45.33 -19.03
CA PRO A 114 -27.88 -46.50 -18.49
C PRO A 114 -27.05 -47.76 -18.22
#